data_AF-A0A2R6J1U1-F1
#
_entry.id   AF-A0A2R6J1U1-F1
#
_cell.length_a   1.000
_cell.length_b   1.000
_cell.length_c   1.000
_cell.angle_alpha   90.00
_cell.angle_beta   90.00
_cell.angle_gamma   90.00
#
_symmetry.space_group_name_H-M   'P 1'
#
loop_
_entity.id
_entity.type
_entity.pdbx_description
1 polymer ?
#
loop_
_entity_poly.entity_id
_entity_poly.type
_entity_poly.pdbx_seq_one_letter_code
_entity_poly.pdbx_strand_id
1 'polypeptide(L)'
;PATLMHTHSVNVTLEASPDAADVVGLLDEGDRTFLIPPEHGIDGAGALKEYATDRGRPRADIWENCIWGESVTVEDDDLYLFQAVHQESDVVPENIDAIRAVTGTADAAESVARTNETLGVGF
;
A
#
# COMPACT_ATOMS: atom_id res chain seq x y z
N PRO A 1 13.20 7.43 -16.94
CA PRO A 1 11.99 7.09 -17.72
C PRO A 1 11.47 5.70 -17.29
N ALA A 2 10.26 5.63 -16.73
CA ALA A 2 9.67 4.39 -16.23
C ALA A 2 8.17 4.38 -16.53
N THR A 3 7.59 3.21 -16.78
CA THR A 3 6.16 3.02 -17.06
C THR A 3 5.46 2.10 -16.05
N LEU A 4 6.21 1.52 -15.10
CA LEU A 4 5.71 0.44 -14.25
C LEU A 4 4.93 0.95 -13.05
N MET A 5 5.57 1.76 -12.20
CA MET A 5 4.97 2.32 -10.99
C MET A 5 5.44 3.77 -10.79
N HIS A 6 4.69 4.53 -10.00
CA HIS A 6 5.16 5.77 -9.40
C HIS A 6 5.90 5.47 -8.09
N THR A 7 6.88 6.32 -7.75
CA THR A 7 7.59 6.26 -6.47
C THR A 7 7.48 7.61 -5.79
N HIS A 8 7.14 7.61 -4.51
CA HIS A 8 7.10 8.82 -3.69
C HIS A 8 8.20 8.76 -2.63
N SER A 9 8.89 9.88 -2.47
CA SER A 9 9.64 10.20 -1.26
C SER A 9 8.73 11.06 -0.39
N VAL A 10 8.35 10.55 0.77
CA VAL A 10 7.39 11.18 1.66
C VAL A 10 8.12 11.75 2.87
N ASN A 11 7.80 13.00 3.21
CA ASN A 11 8.21 13.65 4.46
C ASN A 11 6.96 14.26 5.11
N VAL A 12 6.73 13.93 6.38
CA VAL A 12 5.60 14.42 7.17
C VAL A 12 6.09 14.83 8.56
N THR A 13 5.90 16.09 8.94
CA THR A 13 6.03 16.54 10.33
C THR A 13 4.78 16.16 11.11
N LEU A 14 4.95 15.35 12.16
CA LEU A 14 3.91 14.81 13.02
C LEU A 14 3.68 15.73 14.24
N GLU A 15 2.51 15.60 14.88
CA GLU A 15 2.25 16.30 16.16
C GLU A 15 2.90 15.61 17.36
N ALA A 16 3.48 14.42 17.15
CA ALA A 16 4.12 13.59 18.17
C ALA A 16 5.42 12.99 17.61
N SER A 17 6.25 12.44 18.50
CA SER A 17 7.54 11.80 18.16
C SER A 17 7.46 10.29 18.42
N PRO A 18 6.81 9.49 17.55
CA PRO A 18 6.72 8.04 17.70
C PRO A 18 8.06 7.36 17.37
N ASP A 19 8.25 6.13 17.85
CA ASP A 19 9.35 5.30 17.39
C ASP A 19 9.07 4.80 15.96
N ALA A 20 10.11 4.68 15.13
CA ALA A 20 9.96 4.18 13.76
C ALA A 20 9.33 2.77 13.72
N ALA A 21 9.59 1.93 14.73
CA ALA A 21 9.00 0.61 14.86
C ALA A 21 7.47 0.66 15.06
N ASP A 22 6.95 1.65 15.81
CA ASP A 22 5.51 1.82 16.01
C ASP A 22 4.83 2.25 14.72
N VAL A 23 5.48 3.14 13.95
CA VAL A 23 4.99 3.56 12.63
C VAL A 23 4.95 2.38 11.67
N VAL A 24 6.01 1.57 11.63
CA VAL A 24 6.05 0.35 10.81
C VAL A 24 4.92 -0.61 11.19
N GLY A 25 4.70 -0.85 12.49
CA GLY A 25 3.62 -1.72 12.96
C GLY A 25 2.24 -1.20 12.54
N LEU A 26 1.99 0.09 12.68
CA LEU A 26 0.72 0.71 12.25
C LEU A 26 0.51 0.60 10.73
N LEU A 27 1.56 0.77 9.93
CA LEU A 27 1.48 0.64 8.47
C LEU A 27 1.28 -0.81 8.03
N ASP A 28 1.79 -1.79 8.77
CA ASP A 28 1.57 -3.22 8.51
C ASP A 28 0.13 -3.67 8.81
N GLU A 29 -0.52 -3.04 9.78
CA GLU A 29 -1.93 -3.29 10.13
C GLU A 29 -2.94 -2.69 9.13
N GLY A 30 -2.50 -1.83 8.21
CA GLY A 30 -3.40 -1.15 7.27
C GLY A 30 -3.98 -2.06 6.18
N ASP A 31 -5.28 -1.91 5.89
CA ASP A 31 -6.03 -2.79 4.95
C ASP A 31 -5.49 -2.83 3.51
N ARG A 32 -4.86 -1.74 3.04
CA ARG A 32 -4.40 -1.57 1.64
C ARG A 32 -2.98 -1.04 1.58
N THR A 33 -2.20 -1.33 2.60
CA THR A 33 -0.76 -1.11 2.63
C THR A 33 -0.06 -2.46 2.50
N PHE A 34 1.07 -2.47 1.82
CA PHE A 34 1.94 -3.63 1.79
C PHE A 34 3.32 -3.22 2.23
N LEU A 35 3.70 -3.62 3.44
CA LEU A 35 5.05 -3.45 3.93
C LEU A 35 5.95 -4.49 3.26
N ILE A 36 6.84 -4.03 2.37
CA ILE A 36 7.70 -4.91 1.58
C ILE A 36 8.68 -5.64 2.50
N PRO A 37 8.63 -6.98 2.58
CA PRO A 37 9.58 -7.74 3.39
C PRO A 37 11.00 -7.63 2.81
N PRO A 38 12.01 -7.22 3.60
CA PRO A 38 13.38 -7.05 3.11
C PRO A 38 13.95 -8.32 2.47
N GLU A 39 13.58 -9.49 2.97
CA GLU A 39 14.01 -10.79 2.46
C GLU A 39 13.53 -11.10 1.04
N HIS A 40 12.55 -10.35 0.52
CA HIS A 40 12.10 -10.48 -0.86
C HIS A 40 13.04 -9.79 -1.86
N GLY A 41 14.00 -8.97 -1.40
CA GLY A 41 14.99 -8.33 -2.26
C GLY A 41 14.39 -7.39 -3.30
N ILE A 42 13.23 -6.81 -2.99
CA ILE A 42 12.49 -5.92 -3.89
C ILE A 42 13.11 -4.52 -3.82
N ASP A 43 13.93 -4.19 -4.80
CA ASP A 43 14.71 -2.94 -4.86
C ASP A 43 14.07 -1.84 -5.73
N GLY A 44 12.90 -2.10 -6.30
CA GLY A 44 12.19 -1.13 -7.12
C GLY A 44 10.91 -1.65 -7.80
N ALA A 45 10.31 -0.78 -8.60
CA ALA A 45 9.04 -1.03 -9.30
C ALA A 45 9.05 -2.27 -10.21
N GLY A 46 10.21 -2.59 -10.82
CA GLY A 46 10.37 -3.78 -11.65
C GLY A 46 10.19 -5.07 -10.84
N ALA A 47 10.93 -5.19 -9.74
CA ALA A 47 10.84 -6.32 -8.83
C ALA A 47 9.44 -6.46 -8.21
N LEU A 48 8.77 -5.34 -7.88
CA LEU A 48 7.38 -5.36 -7.42
C LEU A 48 6.41 -5.95 -8.47
N LYS A 49 6.55 -5.55 -9.73
CA LYS A 49 5.68 -6.05 -10.82
C LYS A 49 5.90 -7.53 -11.09
N GLU A 50 7.16 -7.99 -11.07
CA GLU A 50 7.48 -9.41 -11.18
C GLU A 50 6.94 -10.19 -9.97
N TYR A 51 7.09 -9.67 -8.75
CA TYR A 51 6.51 -10.26 -7.54
C TYR A 51 4.99 -10.44 -7.67
N ALA A 52 4.26 -9.43 -8.14
CA ALA A 52 2.82 -9.54 -8.38
C ALA A 52 2.49 -10.59 -9.46
N THR A 53 3.32 -10.68 -10.51
CA THR A 53 3.19 -11.70 -11.56
C THR A 53 3.36 -13.11 -11.02
N ASP A 54 4.41 -13.33 -10.22
CA ASP A 54 4.71 -14.63 -9.59
C ASP A 54 3.64 -15.05 -8.58
N ARG A 55 2.98 -14.08 -7.92
CA ARG A 55 1.82 -14.30 -7.05
C ARG A 55 0.51 -14.54 -7.83
N GLY A 56 0.54 -14.52 -9.16
CA GLY A 56 -0.62 -14.78 -10.00
C GLY A 56 -1.66 -13.67 -9.98
N ARG A 57 -1.28 -12.44 -9.62
CA ARG A 57 -2.18 -11.29 -9.65
C ARG A 57 -2.69 -11.06 -11.08
N PRO A 58 -3.99 -10.76 -11.27
CA PRO A 58 -4.51 -10.44 -12.60
C PRO A 58 -3.76 -9.22 -13.14
N ARG A 59 -3.26 -9.30 -14.38
CA ARG A 59 -2.47 -8.22 -15.03
C ARG A 59 -1.24 -7.74 -14.23
N ALA A 60 -0.78 -8.57 -13.28
CA ALA A 60 0.21 -8.20 -12.28
C ALA A 60 -0.17 -6.92 -11.51
N ASP A 61 -1.47 -6.75 -11.24
CA ASP A 61 -2.01 -5.64 -10.47
C ASP A 61 -1.55 -5.73 -9.01
N ILE A 62 -1.21 -4.57 -8.45
CA ILE A 62 -0.94 -4.37 -7.02
C ILE A 62 -1.95 -3.33 -6.55
N TRP A 63 -2.91 -3.77 -5.74
CA TRP A 63 -3.97 -2.90 -5.22
C TRP A 63 -3.46 -2.05 -4.06
N GLU A 64 -2.45 -2.58 -3.38
CA GLU A 64 -1.87 -2.07 -2.16
C GLU A 64 -0.86 -0.95 -2.44
N ASN A 65 -0.77 0.00 -1.51
CA ASN A 65 0.33 0.96 -1.48
C ASN A 65 1.57 0.28 -0.89
N CYS A 66 2.60 0.07 -1.72
CA CYS A 66 3.79 -0.67 -1.32
C CYS A 66 4.78 0.24 -0.60
N ILE A 67 5.16 -0.08 0.63
CA ILE A 67 6.05 0.73 1.46
C ILE A 67 7.31 -0.06 1.74
N TRP A 68 8.48 0.54 1.51
CA TRP A 68 9.74 -0.07 1.95
C TRP A 68 9.89 0.14 3.45
N GLY A 69 9.60 -0.89 4.26
CA GLY A 69 9.66 -0.78 5.71
C GLY A 69 11.03 -0.35 6.25
N GLU A 70 12.11 -0.77 5.59
CA GLU A 70 13.48 -0.36 5.91
C GLU A 70 13.75 1.14 5.67
N SER A 71 12.90 1.83 4.89
CA SER A 71 13.00 3.26 4.64
C SER A 71 12.31 4.11 5.69
N VAL A 72 11.45 3.51 6.53
CA VAL A 72 10.71 4.24 7.57
C VAL A 72 11.68 4.76 8.60
N THR A 73 11.82 6.08 8.66
CA THR A 73 12.72 6.78 9.57
C THR A 73 11.96 7.87 10.29
N VAL A 74 12.17 8.01 11.59
CA VAL A 74 11.65 9.14 12.38
C VAL A 74 12.83 9.88 12.99
N GLU A 75 12.92 11.18 12.73
CA GLU A 75 13.88 12.10 13.35
C GLU A 75 13.09 13.18 14.10
N ASP A 76 13.14 13.17 15.43
CA ASP A 76 12.27 13.99 16.29
C ASP A 76 10.78 13.79 15.98
N ASP A 77 10.12 14.76 15.33
CA ASP A 77 8.73 14.71 14.88
C ASP A 77 8.59 14.55 13.35
N ASP A 78 9.69 14.45 12.60
CA ASP A 78 9.65 14.24 11.15
C ASP A 78 9.71 12.75 10.78
N LEU A 79 8.69 12.29 10.04
CA LEU A 79 8.60 10.95 9.45
C LEU A 79 9.02 10.97 7.97
N TYR A 80 9.89 10.04 7.60
CA TYR A 80 10.34 9.80 6.23
C TYR A 80 10.01 8.36 5.80
N LEU A 81 9.56 8.18 4.56
CA LEU A 81 9.42 6.87 3.94
C LEU A 81 9.44 6.93 2.41
N PHE A 82 9.77 5.80 1.78
CA PHE A 82 9.56 5.55 0.37
C PHE A 82 8.36 4.62 0.16
N GLN A 83 7.55 4.94 -0.84
CA GLN A 83 6.43 4.12 -1.27
C GLN A 83 6.33 4.03 -2.79
N ALA A 84 5.77 2.94 -3.30
CA ALA A 84 5.47 2.72 -4.70
C ALA A 84 3.99 2.49 -4.92
N VAL A 85 3.46 3.14 -5.95
CA VAL A 85 2.04 3.11 -6.32
C VAL A 85 1.92 2.51 -7.71
N HIS A 86 1.15 1.43 -7.83
CA HIS A 86 0.83 0.85 -9.12
C HIS A 86 -0.38 1.60 -9.70
N GLN A 87 -0.09 2.65 -10.47
CA GLN A 87 -1.08 3.61 -10.97
C GLN A 87 -2.18 3.01 -11.85
N GLU A 88 -2.00 1.78 -12.34
CA GLU A 88 -3.00 1.11 -13.17
C GLU A 88 -4.11 0.47 -12.34
N SER A 89 -3.91 0.25 -11.02
CA SER A 89 -4.84 -0.54 -10.23
C SER A 89 -5.14 -0.06 -8.80
N ASP A 90 -4.33 0.82 -8.20
CA ASP A 90 -4.52 1.28 -6.81
C ASP A 90 -5.95 1.81 -6.54
N VAL A 91 -6.53 2.53 -7.50
CA VAL A 91 -7.89 3.08 -7.40
C VAL A 91 -9.02 2.10 -7.68
N VAL A 92 -8.73 0.87 -8.14
CA VAL A 92 -9.77 -0.12 -8.46
C VAL A 92 -10.63 -0.51 -7.26
N PRO A 93 -10.05 -0.95 -6.12
CA PRO A 93 -10.86 -1.24 -4.93
C PRO A 93 -11.63 -0.01 -4.43
N GLU A 94 -11.04 1.19 -4.52
CA GLU A 94 -11.68 2.45 -4.09
C GLU A 94 -12.97 2.74 -4.86
N ASN A 95 -13.01 2.46 -6.16
CA ASN A 95 -14.21 2.66 -6.98
C ASN A 95 -15.35 1.71 -6.55
N ILE A 96 -15.03 0.48 -6.15
CA ILE A 96 -16.03 -0.49 -5.69
C ILE A 96 -16.66 -0.02 -4.38
N ASP A 97 -15.84 0.49 -3.45
CA ASP A 97 -16.33 1.01 -2.18
C ASP A 97 -17.13 2.30 -2.34
N ALA A 98 -16.70 3.19 -3.23
CA ALA A 98 -17.42 4.41 -3.56
C ALA A 98 -18.84 4.12 -4.06
N ILE A 99 -19.03 3.08 -4.87
CA ILE A 99 -20.37 2.65 -5.31
C ILE A 99 -21.22 2.25 -4.11
N ARG A 100 -20.69 1.47 -3.16
CA ARG A 100 -21.46 1.04 -1.99
C ARG A 100 -21.82 2.19 -1.07
N ALA A 101 -20.89 3.14 -0.89
CA ALA A 101 -21.12 4.35 -0.12
C ALA A 101 -22.22 5.23 -0.72
N VAL A 102 -22.15 5.53 -2.03
CA VAL A 102 -23.15 6.37 -2.72
C VAL A 102 -24.52 5.71 -2.78
N THR A 103 -24.58 4.39 -2.89
CA THR A 103 -25.85 3.63 -2.94
C THR A 103 -26.39 3.28 -1.56
N GLY A 104 -25.62 3.49 -0.49
CA GLY A 104 -26.00 3.13 0.88
C GLY A 104 -26.17 1.63 1.09
N THR A 105 -25.40 0.80 0.38
CA THR A 105 -25.57 -0.67 0.36
C THR A 105 -24.69 -1.42 1.36
N ALA A 106 -23.70 -0.76 1.94
CA ALA A 106 -22.86 -1.28 3.02
C ALA A 106 -22.27 -0.10 3.81
N ASP A 107 -21.89 -0.32 5.07
CA ASP A 107 -21.01 0.61 5.77
C ASP A 107 -19.56 0.48 5.27
N ALA A 108 -18.69 1.39 5.72
CA ALA A 108 -17.31 1.46 5.23
C ALA A 108 -16.52 0.18 5.52
N ALA A 109 -16.62 -0.36 6.74
CA ALA A 109 -15.87 -1.54 7.16
C ALA A 109 -16.35 -2.79 6.39
N GLU A 110 -17.67 -2.98 6.28
CA GLU A 110 -18.25 -4.06 5.49
C GLU A 110 -17.84 -3.97 4.01
N SER A 111 -17.89 -2.76 3.42
CA SER A 111 -17.52 -2.56 2.02
C SER A 111 -16.06 -2.90 1.75
N VAL A 112 -15.14 -2.35 2.54
CA VAL A 112 -13.69 -2.55 2.38
C VAL A 112 -13.36 -4.02 2.53
N ALA A 113 -13.83 -4.68 3.59
CA ALA A 113 -13.58 -6.10 3.83
C ALA A 113 -14.08 -6.96 2.66
N ARG A 114 -15.31 -6.71 2.19
CA ARG A 114 -15.89 -7.44 1.06
C ARG A 114 -15.13 -7.21 -0.25
N THR A 115 -14.71 -5.97 -0.52
CA THR A 115 -13.89 -5.63 -1.69
C THR A 115 -12.55 -6.33 -1.63
N ASN A 116 -11.87 -6.25 -0.49
CA ASN A 116 -10.56 -6.83 -0.26
C ASN A 116 -10.61 -8.36 -0.43
N GLU A 117 -11.57 -9.04 0.19
CA GLU A 117 -11.78 -10.49 0.02
C GLU A 117 -12.02 -10.86 -1.44
N THR A 118 -12.87 -10.10 -2.15
CA THR A 118 -13.23 -10.39 -3.54
C THR A 118 -12.06 -10.23 -4.51
N LEU A 119 -11.22 -9.21 -4.30
CA LEU A 119 -10.03 -8.94 -5.13
C LEU A 119 -8.78 -9.68 -4.65
N GLY A 120 -8.87 -10.34 -3.48
CA GLY A 120 -7.77 -11.00 -2.81
C GLY A 120 -6.69 -10.02 -2.32
N VAL A 121 -7.04 -8.80 -1.92
CA VAL A 121 -6.09 -7.80 -1.38
C VAL A 121 -5.32 -8.41 -0.20
N GLY A 122 -4.01 -8.13 -0.13
CA GLY A 122 -3.05 -8.73 0.78
C GLY A 122 -2.14 -9.76 0.08
N PHE A 123 -0.96 -9.97 0.65
CA PHE A 123 0.06 -10.92 0.17
C PHE A 123 0.30 -12.08 1.12
#